data_AF-A0A976H1J3-F1
#
_entry.id   AF-A0A976H1J3-F1
#
_cell.length_a   1.000
_cell.length_b   1.000
_cell.length_c   1.000
_cell.angle_alpha   90.00
_cell.angle_beta   90.00
_cell.angle_gamma   90.00
#
_symmetry.space_group_name_H-M   'P 1'
#
loop_
_entity.id
_entity.type
_entity.pdbx_description
1 polymer ?
#
loop_
_entity_poly.entity_id
_entity_poly.type
_entity_poly.pdbx_seq_one_letter_code
_entity_poly.pdbx_strand_id
1 'polypeptide(L)'
;MKASSLLTPLTALLLLATSPCFARFIPPHDNPPFRRDQLPIDVETMKQLSTQLTTLSLTLDPKDPSQQRIASQFLAIAQALDPINRTAQEALDLFSKDRPMPSMNPADVTIAKSKAWRIQAWLASDEAGADAALLARCLGDVLSRVDPEHPTAKNHQMEQGAWSDWVAKADDFVPPPAPAADLTSVGPPADAMEKTLPSEESQSPPVSAPVTFALKESSILTPLFLLDAQGQSSFLKIAQVQLKCRIDEAFPDFRYDLKGVDPERMRPTLLAINQATVPWLKKLSGGLPTGGVVELSLFTQNAYPIHRNGENLSAAAAVLAHAALTGQESTGVVVGIVQPDGKLALPPDAWQMIRALASAPPSRVVLPRSAADLLPGLLALDELSVFMKHDIFLADQIDELIAFSLKKPDPATTKALATFASIRAKSTSSIGPFVANPHVRARLEAAVKDAPKLASAQYLLMQSNGRRPTQLPTKVTAYEIRSAVAPLNQILNELRNGNRQNWQSGRLMEAHDASRKALDPLDRLISTNERALYEQAIDLANTTRTLARALKKVGNQSNGTGNFHDKLLNESIKTLNNGLPDLDHRLNNILFAGRDHRPRFE
;
A
#
# COMPACT_ATOMS: atom_id res chain seq x y z
N MET A 1 -57.92 17.15 51.12
CA MET A 1 -58.57 16.73 49.86
C MET A 1 -57.57 16.91 48.73
N LYS A 2 -57.32 15.83 47.96
CA LYS A 2 -56.56 15.73 46.69
C LYS A 2 -55.32 16.62 46.52
N ALA A 3 -54.14 16.01 46.68
CA ALA A 3 -52.88 16.53 46.18
C ALA A 3 -52.59 15.93 44.79
N SER A 4 -52.31 16.79 43.80
CA SER A 4 -51.83 16.41 42.47
C SER A 4 -50.59 17.24 42.16
N SER A 5 -49.42 16.62 42.25
CA SER A 5 -48.16 17.15 41.74
C SER A 5 -47.71 16.29 40.56
N LEU A 6 -47.68 16.89 39.38
CA LEU A 6 -47.14 16.34 38.14
C LEU A 6 -45.61 16.29 38.21
N LEU A 7 -45.04 15.10 37.99
CA LEU A 7 -43.61 14.86 37.82
C LEU A 7 -43.39 14.22 36.44
N THR A 8 -42.70 14.96 35.58
CA THR A 8 -42.06 14.47 34.34
C THR A 8 -40.87 13.56 34.66
N PRO A 9 -40.62 12.51 33.84
CA PRO A 9 -39.25 12.11 33.55
C PRO A 9 -38.93 11.99 32.05
N LEU A 10 -37.70 12.43 31.74
CA LEU A 10 -36.94 12.27 30.50
C LEU A 10 -37.03 10.84 29.92
N THR A 11 -37.30 10.72 28.62
CA THR A 11 -37.13 9.49 27.85
C THR A 11 -35.85 9.59 27.01
N ALA A 12 -34.86 8.76 27.32
CA ALA A 12 -33.64 8.62 26.54
C ALA A 12 -33.93 7.82 25.25
N LEU A 13 -33.66 8.43 24.10
CA LEU A 13 -33.81 7.79 22.78
C LEU A 13 -32.52 7.01 22.45
N LEU A 14 -32.59 5.68 22.53
CA LEU A 14 -31.55 4.77 22.04
C LEU A 14 -31.70 4.66 20.51
N LEU A 15 -30.81 5.32 19.76
CA LEU A 15 -30.68 5.12 18.31
C LEU A 15 -29.89 3.82 18.07
N LEU A 16 -30.61 2.72 17.83
CA LEU A 16 -30.07 1.52 17.19
C LEU A 16 -29.72 1.86 15.74
N ALA A 17 -28.43 2.05 15.46
CA ALA A 17 -27.93 2.11 14.10
C ALA A 17 -28.04 0.72 13.45
N THR A 18 -29.12 0.48 12.73
CA THR A 18 -29.23 -0.65 11.80
C THR A 18 -28.35 -0.36 10.60
N SER A 19 -27.17 -0.97 10.53
CA SER A 19 -26.36 -0.98 9.31
C SER A 19 -27.14 -1.71 8.21
N PRO A 20 -27.45 -1.08 7.07
CA PRO A 20 -28.08 -1.78 5.98
C PRO A 20 -27.08 -2.77 5.37
N CYS A 21 -27.43 -4.05 5.37
CA CYS A 21 -26.67 -5.11 4.71
C CYS A 21 -26.96 -5.01 3.20
N PHE A 22 -26.10 -4.32 2.47
CA PHE A 22 -26.17 -4.25 1.00
C PHE A 22 -25.27 -5.33 0.36
N ALA A 23 -25.76 -5.91 -0.73
CA ALA A 23 -25.09 -6.93 -1.53
C ALA A 23 -23.71 -6.44 -2.03
N ARG A 24 -22.68 -7.27 -1.82
CA ARG A 24 -21.29 -6.95 -2.14
C ARG A 24 -20.97 -7.49 -3.53
N PHE A 25 -20.60 -6.61 -4.47
CA PHE A 25 -20.11 -7.00 -5.80
C PHE A 25 -18.94 -8.00 -5.68
N ILE A 26 -19.01 -9.10 -6.45
CA ILE A 26 -17.99 -10.15 -6.47
C ILE A 26 -17.15 -10.01 -7.75
N PRO A 27 -15.84 -9.72 -7.65
CA PRO A 27 -14.96 -9.61 -8.81
C PRO A 27 -14.70 -10.98 -9.45
N PRO A 28 -14.37 -11.03 -10.76
CA PRO A 28 -14.06 -12.27 -11.45
C PRO A 28 -12.70 -12.85 -11.02
N HIS A 29 -12.51 -14.15 -11.25
CA HIS A 29 -11.25 -14.87 -10.99
C HIS A 29 -10.31 -14.84 -12.21
N ASP A 30 -9.01 -15.07 -12.00
CA ASP A 30 -7.96 -14.95 -13.05
C ASP A 30 -7.82 -16.18 -13.98
N ASN A 31 -8.87 -16.98 -14.15
CA ASN A 31 -8.83 -18.23 -14.94
C ASN A 31 -9.82 -18.21 -16.12
N PRO A 32 -9.47 -17.57 -17.25
CA PRO A 32 -10.33 -17.58 -18.43
C PRO A 32 -10.38 -18.98 -19.08
N PRO A 33 -11.53 -19.37 -19.67
CA PRO A 33 -11.72 -20.68 -20.28
C PRO A 33 -11.09 -20.82 -21.68
N PHE A 34 -10.52 -19.75 -22.24
CA PHE A 34 -9.88 -19.72 -23.55
C PHE A 34 -8.45 -19.18 -23.45
N ARG A 35 -7.59 -19.55 -24.41
CA ARG A 35 -6.20 -19.05 -24.45
C ARG A 35 -6.08 -17.86 -25.38
N ARG A 36 -5.60 -16.75 -24.83
CA ARG A 36 -5.44 -15.49 -25.56
C ARG A 36 -4.52 -15.60 -26.79
N ASP A 37 -3.46 -16.40 -26.70
CA ASP A 37 -2.49 -16.62 -27.79
C ASP A 37 -3.04 -17.47 -28.95
N GLN A 38 -4.18 -18.14 -28.75
CA GLN A 38 -4.83 -18.97 -29.77
C GLN A 38 -6.04 -18.29 -30.42
N LEU A 39 -6.33 -17.04 -30.03
CA LEU A 39 -7.41 -16.27 -30.64
C LEU A 39 -6.97 -15.78 -32.03
N PRO A 40 -7.80 -15.94 -33.07
CA PRO A 40 -7.48 -15.51 -34.43
C PRO A 40 -7.63 -13.99 -34.65
N ILE A 41 -7.80 -13.19 -33.61
CA ILE A 41 -7.81 -11.72 -33.67
C ILE A 41 -6.44 -11.16 -33.28
N ASP A 42 -6.05 -10.05 -33.90
CA ASP A 42 -4.81 -9.35 -33.55
C ASP A 42 -4.93 -8.60 -32.21
N VAL A 43 -3.78 -8.21 -31.67
CA VAL A 43 -3.67 -7.56 -30.35
C VAL A 43 -4.42 -6.22 -30.29
N GLU A 44 -4.49 -5.47 -31.40
CA GLU A 44 -5.20 -4.19 -31.44
C GLU A 44 -6.72 -4.42 -31.40
N THR A 45 -7.21 -5.41 -32.15
CA THR A 45 -8.62 -5.81 -32.07
C THR A 45 -9.01 -6.30 -30.67
N MET A 46 -8.14 -7.05 -29.98
CA MET A 46 -8.37 -7.45 -28.57
C MET A 46 -8.48 -6.24 -27.63
N LYS A 47 -7.61 -5.23 -27.78
CA LYS A 47 -7.66 -3.99 -26.97
C LYS A 47 -8.93 -3.20 -27.21
N GLN A 48 -9.34 -3.08 -28.48
CA GLN A 48 -10.56 -2.39 -28.85
C GLN A 48 -11.79 -3.09 -28.29
N LEU A 49 -11.86 -4.42 -28.38
CA LEU A 49 -12.94 -5.20 -27.80
C LEU A 49 -12.96 -5.05 -26.27
N SER A 50 -11.81 -5.17 -25.60
CA SER A 50 -11.70 -4.95 -24.14
C SER A 50 -12.25 -3.58 -23.73
N THR A 51 -11.90 -2.52 -24.46
CA THR A 51 -12.40 -1.15 -24.20
C THR A 51 -13.91 -1.04 -24.38
N GLN A 52 -14.46 -1.68 -25.41
CA GLN A 52 -15.91 -1.69 -25.67
C GLN A 52 -16.67 -2.40 -24.55
N LEU A 53 -16.18 -3.55 -24.09
CA LEU A 53 -16.80 -4.32 -23.01
C LEU A 53 -16.77 -3.54 -21.68
N THR A 54 -15.66 -2.85 -21.38
CA THR A 54 -15.60 -1.93 -20.22
C THR A 54 -16.60 -0.79 -20.33
N THR A 55 -16.79 -0.23 -21.53
CA THR A 55 -17.77 0.84 -21.73
C THR A 55 -19.19 0.34 -21.49
N LEU A 56 -19.50 -0.88 -21.93
CA LEU A 56 -20.82 -1.51 -21.72
C LEU A 56 -21.05 -1.86 -20.25
N SER A 57 -20.03 -2.36 -19.54
CA SER A 57 -20.20 -2.69 -18.11
C SER A 57 -20.55 -1.47 -17.27
N LEU A 58 -20.01 -0.29 -17.61
CA LEU A 58 -20.29 0.97 -16.91
C LEU A 58 -21.70 1.54 -17.16
N THR A 59 -22.48 0.94 -18.06
CA THR A 59 -23.91 1.31 -18.27
C THR A 59 -24.86 0.55 -17.35
N LEU A 60 -24.36 -0.45 -16.61
CA LEU A 60 -25.15 -1.32 -15.74
C LEU A 60 -25.33 -0.69 -14.36
N ASP A 61 -26.50 -0.91 -13.75
CA ASP A 61 -26.81 -0.41 -12.42
C ASP A 61 -25.98 -1.18 -11.37
N PRO A 62 -25.09 -0.52 -10.62
CA PRO A 62 -24.30 -1.17 -9.58
C PRO A 62 -25.15 -1.66 -8.39
N LYS A 63 -26.44 -1.31 -8.29
CA LYS A 63 -27.31 -1.72 -7.17
C LYS A 63 -28.15 -2.96 -7.44
N ASP A 64 -28.28 -3.37 -8.70
CA ASP A 64 -29.04 -4.55 -9.09
C ASP A 64 -28.12 -5.78 -9.12
N PRO A 65 -28.33 -6.80 -8.27
CA PRO A 65 -27.52 -8.02 -8.23
C PRO A 65 -27.38 -8.73 -9.58
N SER A 66 -28.44 -8.71 -10.40
CA SER A 66 -28.42 -9.34 -11.71
C SER A 66 -27.49 -8.60 -12.68
N GLN A 67 -27.47 -7.27 -12.60
CA GLN A 67 -26.61 -6.41 -13.40
C GLN A 67 -25.17 -6.38 -12.87
N GLN A 68 -24.96 -6.52 -11.57
CA GLN A 68 -23.63 -6.71 -10.98
C GLN A 68 -22.93 -7.96 -11.52
N ARG A 69 -23.64 -9.08 -11.64
CA ARG A 69 -23.09 -10.30 -12.23
C ARG A 69 -22.72 -10.11 -13.70
N ILE A 70 -23.59 -9.46 -14.47
CA ILE A 70 -23.33 -9.14 -15.89
C ILE A 70 -22.11 -8.21 -16.02
N ALA A 71 -21.99 -7.20 -15.16
CA ALA A 71 -20.83 -6.32 -15.11
C ALA A 71 -19.54 -7.08 -14.80
N SER A 72 -19.59 -8.03 -13.86
CA SER A 72 -18.48 -8.93 -13.53
C SER A 72 -18.07 -9.78 -14.74
N GLN A 73 -19.03 -10.33 -15.49
CA GLN A 73 -18.76 -11.09 -16.72
C GLN A 73 -18.13 -10.24 -17.84
N PHE A 74 -18.60 -9.01 -18.07
CA PHE A 74 -18.00 -8.09 -19.03
C PHE A 74 -16.55 -7.76 -18.67
N LEU A 75 -16.31 -7.47 -17.40
CA LEU A 75 -14.98 -7.10 -16.90
C LEU A 75 -14.03 -8.31 -16.91
N ALA A 76 -14.53 -9.52 -16.66
CA ALA A 76 -13.77 -10.75 -16.79
C ALA A 76 -13.23 -10.94 -18.22
N ILE A 77 -14.11 -10.81 -19.22
CA ILE A 77 -13.69 -10.92 -20.64
C ILE A 77 -12.73 -9.77 -20.99
N ALA A 78 -13.02 -8.53 -20.57
CA ALA A 78 -12.18 -7.38 -20.87
C ALA A 78 -10.75 -7.56 -20.35
N GLN A 79 -10.59 -8.09 -19.13
CA GLN A 79 -9.29 -8.36 -18.52
C GLN A 79 -8.57 -9.55 -19.15
N ALA A 80 -9.30 -10.60 -19.55
CA ALA A 80 -8.70 -11.75 -20.24
C ALA A 80 -8.14 -11.38 -21.62
N LEU A 81 -8.81 -10.45 -22.32
CA LEU A 81 -8.38 -9.97 -23.64
C LEU A 81 -7.24 -8.95 -23.57
N ASP A 82 -7.32 -7.99 -22.63
CA ASP A 82 -6.28 -7.01 -22.40
C ASP A 82 -6.04 -6.78 -20.89
N PRO A 83 -5.13 -7.53 -20.27
CA PRO A 83 -4.79 -7.39 -18.85
C PRO A 83 -4.20 -6.01 -18.49
N ILE A 84 -3.74 -5.23 -19.48
CA ILE A 84 -3.14 -3.91 -19.28
C ILE A 84 -4.23 -2.80 -19.30
N ASN A 85 -5.48 -3.14 -19.62
CA ASN A 85 -6.57 -2.18 -19.70
C ASN A 85 -6.91 -1.60 -18.31
N ARG A 86 -6.33 -0.42 -18.02
CA ARG A 86 -6.54 0.31 -16.75
C ARG A 86 -7.99 0.70 -16.53
N THR A 87 -8.73 1.03 -17.59
CA THR A 87 -10.15 1.40 -17.47
C THR A 87 -11.01 0.24 -16.97
N ALA A 88 -10.68 -1.01 -17.35
CA ALA A 88 -11.36 -2.19 -16.83
C ALA A 88 -11.07 -2.42 -15.34
N GLN A 89 -9.83 -2.17 -14.90
CA GLN A 89 -9.45 -2.25 -13.49
C GLN A 89 -10.11 -1.15 -12.65
N GLU A 90 -10.19 0.07 -13.17
CA GLU A 90 -10.90 1.18 -12.55
C GLU A 90 -12.41 0.89 -12.45
N ALA A 91 -13.03 0.34 -13.50
CA ALA A 91 -14.42 -0.08 -13.48
C ALA A 91 -14.70 -1.14 -12.39
N LEU A 92 -13.83 -2.15 -12.24
CA LEU A 92 -13.94 -3.12 -11.14
C LEU A 92 -13.86 -2.46 -9.77
N ASP A 93 -13.00 -1.45 -9.61
CA ASP A 93 -12.88 -0.70 -8.35
C ASP A 93 -14.15 0.12 -8.06
N LEU A 94 -14.76 0.71 -9.09
CA LEU A 94 -16.02 1.43 -8.98
C LEU A 94 -17.16 0.51 -8.53
N PHE A 95 -17.29 -0.68 -9.14
CA PHE A 95 -18.28 -1.69 -8.75
C PHE A 95 -18.01 -2.26 -7.35
N SER A 96 -16.74 -2.46 -6.98
CA SER A 96 -16.37 -3.03 -5.67
C SER A 96 -16.54 -2.05 -4.50
N LYS A 97 -16.44 -0.75 -4.76
CA LYS A 97 -16.50 0.32 -3.73
C LYS A 97 -17.82 1.10 -3.71
N ASP A 98 -18.81 0.67 -4.48
CA ASP A 98 -20.13 1.33 -4.63
C ASP A 98 -19.99 2.85 -4.93
N ARG A 99 -19.07 3.18 -5.84
CA ARG A 99 -18.85 4.58 -6.26
C ARG A 99 -19.82 4.95 -7.39
N PRO A 100 -20.22 6.23 -7.49
CA PRO A 100 -21.08 6.67 -8.58
C PRO A 100 -20.42 6.42 -9.94
N MET A 101 -21.15 5.75 -10.83
CA MET A 101 -20.66 5.43 -12.18
C MET A 101 -20.60 6.68 -13.06
N PRO A 102 -19.57 6.82 -13.90
CA PRO A 102 -19.50 7.91 -14.87
C PRO A 102 -20.66 7.79 -15.88
N SER A 103 -21.33 8.91 -16.18
CA SER A 103 -22.37 8.93 -17.21
C SER A 103 -21.75 8.69 -18.59
N MET A 104 -22.15 7.62 -19.26
CA MET A 104 -21.68 7.29 -20.61
C MET A 104 -22.49 8.02 -21.68
N ASN A 105 -21.82 8.44 -22.75
CA ASN A 105 -22.47 9.01 -23.92
C ASN A 105 -23.23 7.91 -24.70
N PRO A 106 -24.55 8.06 -24.95
CA PRO A 106 -25.35 7.06 -25.66
C PRO A 106 -24.81 6.68 -27.07
N ALA A 107 -24.14 7.61 -27.75
CA ALA A 107 -23.51 7.35 -29.04
C ALA A 107 -22.37 6.32 -28.92
N ASP A 108 -21.55 6.44 -27.88
CA ASP A 108 -20.41 5.55 -27.64
C ASP A 108 -20.87 4.15 -27.24
N VAL A 109 -21.96 4.06 -26.46
CA VAL A 109 -22.61 2.78 -26.11
C VAL A 109 -23.13 2.06 -27.37
N THR A 110 -23.75 2.79 -28.29
CA THR A 110 -24.26 2.21 -29.56
C THR A 110 -23.12 1.71 -30.45
N ILE A 111 -22.03 2.48 -30.53
CA ILE A 111 -20.81 2.07 -31.25
C ILE A 111 -20.18 0.84 -30.59
N ALA A 112 -20.12 0.79 -29.26
CA ALA A 112 -19.57 -0.36 -28.53
C ALA A 112 -20.39 -1.63 -28.76
N LYS A 113 -21.73 -1.54 -28.69
CA LYS A 113 -22.64 -2.66 -28.99
C LYS A 113 -22.42 -3.23 -30.40
N SER A 114 -22.46 -2.37 -31.43
CA SER A 114 -22.33 -2.80 -32.82
C SER A 114 -20.98 -3.46 -33.12
N LYS A 115 -19.88 -2.91 -32.57
CA LYS A 115 -18.54 -3.49 -32.74
C LYS A 115 -18.39 -4.82 -32.00
N ALA A 116 -18.91 -4.93 -30.78
CA ALA A 116 -18.85 -6.15 -29.99
C ALA A 116 -19.64 -7.29 -30.66
N TRP A 117 -20.84 -7.03 -31.17
CA TRP A 117 -21.62 -8.01 -31.94
C TRP A 117 -20.93 -8.45 -33.23
N ARG A 118 -20.28 -7.53 -33.95
CA ARG A 118 -19.53 -7.87 -35.16
C ARG A 118 -18.38 -8.83 -34.89
N ILE A 119 -17.63 -8.60 -33.80
CA ILE A 119 -16.52 -9.47 -33.41
C ILE A 119 -17.04 -10.81 -32.90
N GLN A 120 -18.15 -10.83 -32.15
CA GLN A 120 -18.79 -12.06 -31.70
C GLN A 120 -19.23 -12.93 -32.88
N ALA A 121 -19.87 -12.36 -33.90
CA ALA A 121 -20.32 -13.08 -35.08
C ALA A 121 -19.16 -13.71 -35.87
N TRP A 122 -18.03 -13.00 -35.96
CA TRP A 122 -16.84 -13.52 -36.62
C TRP A 122 -16.16 -14.64 -35.81
N LEU A 123 -16.03 -14.48 -34.49
CA LEU A 123 -15.47 -15.50 -33.59
C LEU A 123 -16.34 -16.77 -33.51
N ALA A 124 -17.64 -16.67 -33.83
CA ALA A 124 -18.56 -17.81 -33.88
C ALA A 124 -18.45 -18.64 -35.17
N SER A 125 -17.67 -18.20 -36.15
CA SER A 125 -17.47 -18.95 -37.41
C SER A 125 -16.58 -20.17 -37.21
N ASP A 126 -16.82 -21.22 -38.02
CA ASP A 126 -16.03 -22.47 -37.95
C ASP A 126 -14.54 -22.25 -38.26
N GLU A 127 -14.20 -21.17 -38.95
CA GLU A 127 -12.83 -20.78 -39.32
C GLU A 127 -12.02 -20.20 -38.15
N ALA A 128 -12.68 -19.76 -37.07
CA ALA A 128 -12.04 -19.07 -35.96
C ALA A 128 -11.40 -20.02 -34.91
N GLY A 129 -11.74 -21.31 -34.93
CA GLY A 129 -11.18 -22.31 -34.03
C GLY A 129 -11.87 -22.40 -32.65
N ALA A 130 -11.46 -23.39 -31.86
CA ALA A 130 -12.17 -23.80 -30.63
C ALA A 130 -12.18 -22.72 -29.53
N ASP A 131 -11.05 -22.05 -29.30
CA ASP A 131 -10.93 -21.00 -28.27
C ASP A 131 -11.71 -19.73 -28.67
N ALA A 132 -11.76 -19.41 -29.96
CA ALA A 132 -12.59 -18.32 -30.47
C ALA A 132 -14.08 -18.62 -30.28
N ALA A 133 -14.52 -19.86 -30.52
CA ALA A 133 -15.90 -20.27 -30.29
C ALA A 133 -16.29 -20.18 -28.80
N LEU A 134 -15.38 -20.50 -27.88
CA LEU A 134 -15.60 -20.31 -26.43
C LEU A 134 -15.77 -18.82 -26.08
N LEU A 135 -14.89 -17.95 -26.59
CA LEU A 135 -15.03 -16.51 -26.42
C LEU A 135 -16.32 -15.97 -27.04
N ALA A 136 -16.72 -16.46 -28.22
CA ALA A 136 -17.96 -16.06 -28.89
C ALA A 136 -19.22 -16.41 -28.10
N ARG A 137 -19.22 -17.57 -27.42
CA ARG A 137 -20.32 -17.97 -26.50
C ARG A 137 -20.38 -17.05 -25.29
N CYS A 138 -19.24 -16.80 -24.64
CA CYS A 138 -19.19 -15.88 -23.49
C CYS A 138 -19.61 -14.45 -23.88
N LEU A 139 -19.18 -13.95 -25.04
CA LEU A 139 -19.61 -12.64 -25.57
C LEU A 139 -21.12 -12.62 -25.86
N GLY A 140 -21.65 -13.67 -26.47
CA GLY A 140 -23.08 -13.77 -26.78
C GLY A 140 -23.95 -13.73 -25.53
N ASP A 141 -23.54 -14.41 -24.46
CA ASP A 141 -24.25 -14.43 -23.19
C ASP A 141 -24.38 -13.03 -22.58
N VAL A 142 -23.28 -12.28 -22.50
CA VAL A 142 -23.28 -10.93 -21.89
C VAL A 142 -23.94 -9.88 -22.79
N LEU A 143 -23.72 -9.94 -24.11
CA LEU A 143 -24.28 -8.97 -25.06
C LEU A 143 -25.79 -9.12 -25.19
N SER A 144 -26.33 -10.35 -25.12
CA SER A 144 -27.78 -10.58 -25.17
C SER A 144 -28.56 -9.91 -24.03
N ARG A 145 -27.90 -9.67 -22.89
CA ARG A 145 -28.50 -9.04 -21.70
C ARG A 145 -28.53 -7.52 -21.80
N VAL A 146 -27.56 -6.91 -22.47
CA VAL A 146 -27.46 -5.45 -22.66
C VAL A 146 -28.15 -5.01 -23.97
N ASP A 147 -28.32 -5.93 -24.91
CA ASP A 147 -28.91 -5.67 -26.22
C ASP A 147 -29.86 -6.80 -26.69
N PRO A 148 -31.02 -6.97 -26.04
CA PRO A 148 -31.95 -8.08 -26.31
C PRO A 148 -32.64 -8.00 -27.68
N GLU A 149 -32.70 -6.81 -28.28
CA GLU A 149 -33.33 -6.57 -29.59
C GLU A 149 -32.45 -7.02 -30.77
N HIS A 150 -31.18 -7.36 -30.54
CA HIS A 150 -30.30 -7.80 -31.61
C HIS A 150 -30.72 -9.19 -32.15
N PRO A 151 -30.74 -9.43 -33.47
CA PRO A 151 -31.20 -10.70 -34.04
C PRO A 151 -30.52 -11.96 -33.49
N THR A 152 -29.23 -11.87 -33.14
CA THR A 152 -28.45 -12.99 -32.57
C THR A 152 -28.65 -13.18 -31.06
N ALA A 153 -29.22 -12.20 -30.33
CA ALA A 153 -29.44 -12.29 -28.90
C ALA A 153 -30.40 -13.44 -28.52
N LYS A 154 -31.34 -13.78 -29.42
CA LYS A 154 -32.29 -14.90 -29.23
C LYS A 154 -31.59 -16.26 -29.08
N ASN A 155 -30.39 -16.41 -29.64
CA ASN A 155 -29.62 -17.65 -29.57
C ASN A 155 -28.83 -17.80 -28.26
N HIS A 156 -28.80 -16.76 -27.42
CA HIS A 156 -28.02 -16.69 -26.18
C HIS A 156 -28.88 -16.39 -24.93
N GLN A 157 -30.17 -16.74 -24.96
CA GLN A 157 -31.09 -16.52 -23.83
C GLN A 157 -30.73 -17.33 -22.57
N MET A 158 -30.01 -18.45 -22.74
CA MET A 158 -29.42 -19.26 -21.66
C MET A 158 -27.90 -19.15 -21.74
N GLU A 159 -27.23 -19.16 -20.59
CA GLU A 159 -25.76 -19.09 -20.51
C GLU A 159 -25.14 -20.33 -21.17
N GLN A 160 -24.35 -20.10 -22.22
CA GLN A 160 -23.63 -21.13 -22.98
C GLN A 160 -22.12 -21.07 -22.77
N GLY A 161 -21.63 -19.98 -22.17
CA GLY A 161 -20.23 -19.75 -21.83
C GLY A 161 -19.76 -20.58 -20.62
N ALA A 162 -18.47 -20.88 -20.59
CA ALA A 162 -17.83 -21.58 -19.48
C ALA A 162 -17.52 -20.59 -18.33
N TRP A 163 -18.55 -20.19 -17.60
CA TRP A 163 -18.46 -19.20 -16.50
C TRP A 163 -18.08 -19.80 -15.15
N SER A 164 -18.19 -21.12 -15.00
CA SER A 164 -17.81 -21.85 -13.78
C SER A 164 -16.35 -21.60 -13.43
N ASP A 165 -16.06 -21.29 -12.17
CA ASP A 165 -14.73 -20.94 -11.64
C ASP A 165 -14.12 -19.64 -12.20
N TRP A 166 -14.82 -18.93 -13.10
CA TRP A 166 -14.39 -17.64 -13.65
C TRP A 166 -15.20 -16.47 -13.10
N VAL A 167 -16.53 -16.62 -12.94
CA VAL A 167 -17.43 -15.64 -12.31
C VAL A 167 -18.34 -16.34 -11.30
N ALA A 168 -18.62 -15.69 -10.17
CA ALA A 168 -19.51 -16.24 -9.13
C ALA A 168 -20.94 -16.51 -9.64
N LYS A 169 -21.65 -17.42 -8.97
CA LYS A 169 -23.01 -17.83 -9.38
C LYS A 169 -24.00 -16.70 -9.08
N ALA A 170 -25.14 -16.70 -9.77
CA ALA A 170 -26.17 -15.67 -9.58
C ALA A 170 -26.63 -15.55 -8.11
N ASP A 171 -26.72 -16.68 -7.41
CA ASP A 171 -27.15 -16.75 -6.01
C ASP A 171 -26.15 -16.08 -5.05
N ASP A 172 -24.88 -15.95 -5.43
CA ASP A 172 -23.83 -15.34 -4.60
C ASP A 172 -23.92 -13.80 -4.58
N PHE A 173 -24.61 -13.20 -5.56
CA PHE A 173 -24.84 -11.76 -5.64
C PHE A 173 -26.10 -11.30 -4.88
N VAL A 174 -26.96 -12.23 -4.44
CA VAL A 174 -28.17 -11.92 -3.66
C VAL A 174 -27.82 -11.89 -2.16
N PRO A 175 -28.14 -10.81 -1.42
CA PRO A 175 -27.85 -10.76 0.00
C PRO A 175 -28.72 -11.80 0.75
N PRO A 176 -28.17 -12.52 1.74
CA PRO A 176 -28.92 -13.52 2.49
C PRO A 176 -30.10 -12.84 3.23
N PRO A 177 -31.29 -13.45 3.28
CA PRO A 177 -32.41 -12.90 4.02
C PRO A 177 -32.04 -12.73 5.50
N ALA A 178 -32.36 -11.55 6.06
CA ALA A 178 -32.05 -11.21 7.45
C ALA A 178 -32.65 -12.25 8.42
N PRO A 179 -31.96 -12.62 9.51
CA PRO A 179 -32.52 -13.50 10.52
C PRO A 179 -33.74 -12.82 11.17
N ALA A 180 -34.89 -13.48 11.09
CA ALA A 180 -36.10 -13.04 11.78
C ALA A 180 -35.85 -13.03 13.29
N ALA A 181 -36.03 -11.85 13.89
CA ALA A 181 -36.11 -11.70 15.34
C ALA A 181 -37.43 -12.32 15.81
N ASP A 182 -37.36 -13.47 16.48
CA ASP A 182 -38.50 -14.06 17.16
C ASP A 182 -38.35 -13.89 18.68
N LEU A 183 -39.09 -12.92 19.22
CA LEU A 183 -39.41 -12.80 20.64
C LEU A 183 -40.92 -12.50 20.73
N THR A 184 -41.71 -13.52 21.11
CA THR A 184 -42.87 -13.47 22.03
C THR A 184 -43.51 -14.88 22.05
N SER A 185 -43.26 -15.68 23.10
CA SER A 185 -44.09 -15.87 24.29
C SER A 185 -45.45 -16.58 24.06
N VAL A 186 -45.57 -17.82 24.58
CA VAL A 186 -46.74 -18.31 25.33
C VAL A 186 -46.24 -19.35 26.34
N GLY A 187 -46.69 -19.24 27.60
CA GLY A 187 -46.28 -20.02 28.77
C GLY A 187 -46.93 -21.42 28.93
N PRO A 188 -46.91 -21.99 30.16
CA PRO A 188 -46.58 -23.40 30.45
C PRO A 188 -47.79 -24.33 30.61
N PRO A 189 -47.55 -25.65 30.82
CA PRO A 189 -48.09 -26.23 32.05
C PRO A 189 -47.12 -27.14 32.81
N ALA A 190 -47.51 -27.33 34.06
CA ALA A 190 -46.84 -27.95 35.18
C ALA A 190 -46.75 -29.50 35.13
N ASP A 191 -45.93 -30.00 36.06
CA ASP A 191 -45.91 -31.33 36.68
C ASP A 191 -45.37 -32.53 35.88
N ALA A 192 -44.15 -32.97 36.23
CA ALA A 192 -43.95 -34.10 37.15
C ALA A 192 -42.45 -34.45 37.29
N MET A 193 -41.96 -34.40 38.53
CA MET A 193 -41.08 -35.37 39.24
C MET A 193 -40.19 -36.28 38.39
N GLU A 194 -38.91 -36.56 38.65
CA GLU A 194 -38.04 -36.46 39.83
C GLU A 194 -36.82 -37.31 39.45
N LYS A 195 -35.58 -36.81 39.60
CA LYS A 195 -34.45 -37.56 40.22
C LYS A 195 -33.11 -36.81 40.16
N THR A 196 -32.67 -36.45 41.37
CA THR A 196 -31.30 -36.52 41.91
C THR A 196 -30.16 -35.79 41.20
N LEU A 197 -29.82 -34.63 41.78
CA LEU A 197 -28.42 -34.22 41.97
C LEU A 197 -27.71 -35.18 42.96
N PRO A 198 -26.40 -35.31 42.83
CA PRO A 198 -25.53 -34.90 43.92
C PRO A 198 -24.71 -33.68 43.53
N SER A 199 -24.80 -32.65 44.35
CA SER A 199 -23.88 -31.52 44.39
C SER A 199 -22.51 -32.02 44.85
N GLU A 200 -21.43 -31.59 44.20
CA GLU A 200 -20.22 -31.19 44.90
C GLU A 200 -19.31 -30.32 44.02
N GLU A 201 -18.87 -29.23 44.65
CA GLU A 201 -17.71 -28.40 44.35
C GLU A 201 -17.75 -27.47 43.13
N SER A 202 -18.19 -26.24 43.42
CA SER A 202 -17.67 -25.01 42.82
C SER A 202 -16.14 -25.00 42.80
N GLN A 203 -15.56 -25.45 41.70
CA GLN A 203 -14.19 -25.09 41.34
C GLN A 203 -14.23 -23.67 40.77
N SER A 204 -13.74 -22.74 41.58
CA SER A 204 -13.22 -21.45 41.13
C SER A 204 -12.41 -21.64 39.84
N PRO A 205 -12.53 -20.76 38.83
CA PRO A 205 -11.63 -20.82 37.68
C PRO A 205 -10.18 -20.76 38.18
N PRO A 206 -9.26 -21.56 37.62
CA PRO A 206 -7.87 -21.55 38.06
C PRO A 206 -7.35 -20.13 37.93
N VAL A 207 -6.82 -19.59 39.03
CA VAL A 207 -6.07 -18.33 39.05
C VAL A 207 -4.95 -18.50 38.02
N SER A 208 -5.13 -17.86 36.86
CA SER A 208 -4.12 -17.83 35.81
C SER A 208 -2.84 -17.28 36.43
N ALA A 209 -1.75 -18.02 36.32
CA ALA A 209 -0.44 -17.53 36.73
C ALA A 209 -0.22 -16.12 36.15
N PRO A 210 0.35 -15.18 36.92
CA PRO A 210 0.57 -13.82 36.43
C PRO A 210 1.41 -13.88 35.15
N VAL A 211 0.91 -13.28 34.08
CA VAL A 211 1.66 -13.15 32.83
C VAL A 211 2.95 -12.39 33.13
N THR A 212 4.10 -12.95 32.77
CA THR A 212 5.42 -12.34 32.99
C THR A 212 6.17 -12.22 31.66
N PHE A 213 7.20 -11.38 31.63
CA PHE A 213 8.08 -11.29 30.47
C PHE A 213 8.96 -12.54 30.36
N ALA A 214 8.85 -13.24 29.23
CA ALA A 214 9.68 -14.39 28.89
C ALA A 214 11.10 -13.98 28.46
N LEU A 215 11.27 -12.85 27.76
CA LEU A 215 12.57 -12.25 27.45
C LEU A 215 12.70 -10.87 28.08
N LYS A 216 13.85 -10.62 28.71
CA LYS A 216 14.17 -9.30 29.30
C LYS A 216 14.83 -8.36 28.30
N GLU A 217 15.55 -8.90 27.32
CA GLU A 217 16.29 -8.15 26.32
C GLU A 217 16.12 -8.78 24.94
N SER A 218 16.01 -7.94 23.91
CA SER A 218 15.95 -8.34 22.50
C SER A 218 16.34 -7.14 21.62
N SER A 219 16.60 -7.37 20.34
CA SER A 219 16.86 -6.28 19.40
C SER A 219 16.38 -6.55 17.99
N ILE A 220 16.06 -5.50 17.26
CA ILE A 220 15.67 -5.55 15.85
C ILE A 220 16.21 -4.33 15.11
N LEU A 221 16.35 -4.44 13.79
CA LEU A 221 16.78 -3.33 12.96
C LEU A 221 15.57 -2.59 12.37
N THR A 222 15.69 -1.28 12.24
CA THR A 222 14.70 -0.46 11.52
C THR A 222 15.38 0.79 10.93
N PRO A 223 15.07 1.20 9.69
CA PRO A 223 15.49 2.48 9.16
C PRO A 223 14.82 3.62 9.93
N LEU A 224 15.60 4.53 10.50
CA LEU A 224 15.13 5.70 11.23
C LEU A 224 15.98 6.92 10.86
N PHE A 225 15.37 8.10 10.86
CA PHE A 225 16.12 9.34 10.90
C PHE A 225 16.72 9.50 12.29
N LEU A 226 18.00 9.84 12.36
CA LEU A 226 18.74 10.08 13.60
C LEU A 226 19.34 11.47 13.52
N LEU A 227 19.42 12.17 14.65
CA LEU A 227 20.20 13.40 14.75
C LEU A 227 21.68 13.07 14.91
N ASP A 228 22.56 13.90 14.36
CA ASP A 228 23.98 13.83 14.68
C ASP A 228 24.26 14.08 16.16
N ALA A 229 25.48 13.80 16.61
CA ALA A 229 25.90 13.99 18.00
C ALA A 229 25.79 15.46 18.47
N GLN A 230 25.66 16.41 17.54
CA GLN A 230 25.53 17.84 17.79
C GLN A 230 24.06 18.32 17.73
N GLY A 231 23.12 17.44 17.37
CA GLY A 231 21.70 17.74 17.20
C GLY A 231 21.35 18.61 15.99
N GLN A 232 22.30 18.84 15.06
CA GLN A 232 22.15 19.86 14.01
C GLN A 232 21.61 19.32 12.69
N SER A 233 21.96 18.08 12.34
CA SER A 233 21.50 17.45 11.10
C SER A 233 20.81 16.11 11.35
N SER A 234 19.75 15.84 10.59
CA SER A 234 19.08 14.54 10.57
C SER A 234 19.58 13.71 9.39
N PHE A 235 19.94 12.45 9.63
CA PHE A 235 20.31 11.51 8.58
C PHE A 235 19.58 10.18 8.74
N LEU A 236 19.27 9.52 7.62
CA LEU A 236 18.62 8.22 7.61
C LEU A 236 19.65 7.10 7.79
N LYS A 237 19.43 6.18 8.74
CA LYS A 237 20.29 5.03 8.97
C LYS A 237 19.47 3.81 9.40
N ILE A 238 19.98 2.61 9.10
CA ILE A 238 19.50 1.37 9.72
C ILE A 238 19.94 1.36 11.18
N ALA A 239 19.01 1.64 12.08
CA ALA A 239 19.23 1.71 13.51
C ALA A 239 18.88 0.37 14.18
N GLN A 240 19.66 -0.01 15.18
CA GLN A 240 19.32 -1.13 16.06
C GLN A 240 18.51 -0.60 17.24
N VAL A 241 17.27 -1.06 17.36
CA VAL A 241 16.38 -0.81 18.49
C VAL A 241 16.52 -1.97 19.46
N GLN A 242 16.85 -1.66 20.70
CA GLN A 242 16.96 -2.62 21.79
C GLN A 242 15.79 -2.47 22.76
N LEU A 243 15.34 -3.61 23.26
CA LEU A 243 14.31 -3.77 24.28
C LEU A 243 14.96 -3.99 25.63
N LYS A 244 14.43 -3.34 26.68
CA LYS A 244 14.55 -3.76 28.08
C LYS A 244 13.18 -3.78 28.75
N CYS A 245 12.88 -4.85 29.47
CA CYS A 245 11.59 -5.00 30.15
C CYS A 245 11.73 -4.73 31.66
N ARG A 246 10.75 -4.01 32.23
CA ARG A 246 10.60 -3.83 33.68
C ARG A 246 9.13 -3.88 34.09
N ILE A 247 8.86 -4.11 35.37
CA ILE A 247 7.54 -3.98 35.97
C ILE A 247 7.50 -2.66 36.73
N ASP A 248 6.45 -1.89 36.54
CA ASP A 248 6.17 -0.65 37.25
C ASP A 248 4.89 -0.81 38.06
N GLU A 249 5.04 -0.98 39.37
CA GLU A 249 3.92 -1.21 40.29
C GLU A 249 3.01 0.02 40.44
N ALA A 250 3.50 1.22 40.09
CA ALA A 250 2.73 2.46 40.21
C ALA A 250 1.69 2.63 39.10
N PHE A 251 1.84 1.91 37.98
CA PHE A 251 0.95 2.03 36.82
C PHE A 251 0.55 0.64 36.33
N PRO A 252 -0.73 0.24 36.43
CA PRO A 252 -1.15 -1.12 36.10
C PRO A 252 -1.13 -1.42 34.59
N ASP A 253 -1.17 -0.39 33.75
CA ASP A 253 -1.27 -0.55 32.30
C ASP A 253 0.08 -0.85 31.64
N PHE A 254 0.03 -1.75 30.66
CA PHE A 254 1.17 -2.06 29.79
C PHE A 254 1.50 -0.85 28.91
N ARG A 255 2.79 -0.49 28.80
CA ARG A 255 3.21 0.65 27.98
C ARG A 255 4.62 0.56 27.42
N TYR A 256 4.85 1.30 26.34
CA TYR A 256 6.17 1.62 25.83
C TYR A 256 6.81 2.82 26.53
N ASP A 257 8.13 2.78 26.63
CA ASP A 257 9.00 3.89 27.00
C ASP A 257 10.14 4.02 25.97
N LEU A 258 10.69 5.22 25.79
CA LEU A 258 11.81 5.45 24.86
C LEU A 258 12.93 6.22 25.56
N LYS A 259 14.07 5.55 25.74
CA LYS A 259 15.23 6.10 26.41
C LYS A 259 15.91 7.21 25.60
N GLY A 260 16.32 8.27 26.29
CA GLY A 260 17.12 9.35 25.70
C GLY A 260 16.30 10.41 24.94
N VAL A 261 14.98 10.43 25.14
CA VAL A 261 14.06 11.43 24.59
C VAL A 261 13.28 12.04 25.74
N ASP A 262 12.94 13.32 25.63
CA ASP A 262 12.06 14.00 26.58
C ASP A 262 10.70 13.26 26.68
N PRO A 263 10.36 12.69 27.85
CA PRO A 263 9.14 11.90 28.02
C PRO A 263 7.87 12.69 27.70
N GLU A 264 7.83 13.99 28.00
CA GLU A 264 6.67 14.84 27.74
C GLU A 264 6.41 15.01 26.24
N ARG A 265 7.49 15.23 25.48
CA ARG A 265 7.41 15.38 24.02
C ARG A 265 7.08 14.07 23.31
N MET A 266 7.55 12.94 23.85
CA MET A 266 7.38 11.62 23.23
C MET A 266 6.05 10.95 23.61
N ARG A 267 5.41 11.37 24.72
CA ARG A 267 4.17 10.80 25.24
C ARG A 267 3.05 10.66 24.21
N PRO A 268 2.71 11.67 23.38
CA PRO A 268 1.63 11.53 22.40
C PRO A 268 1.90 10.40 21.39
N THR A 269 3.14 10.29 20.93
CA THR A 269 3.58 9.26 19.99
C THR A 269 3.54 7.88 20.63
N LEU A 270 4.06 7.72 21.85
CA LEU A 270 4.01 6.42 22.55
C LEU A 270 2.59 5.99 22.89
N LEU A 271 1.70 6.94 23.21
CA LEU A 271 0.28 6.65 23.42
C LEU A 271 -0.38 6.14 22.14
N ALA A 272 -0.11 6.76 20.99
CA ALA A 272 -0.60 6.28 19.70
C ALA A 272 -0.09 4.87 19.37
N ILE A 273 1.21 4.62 19.60
CA ILE A 273 1.79 3.28 19.43
C ILE A 273 1.14 2.27 20.38
N ASN A 274 0.93 2.61 21.66
CA ASN A 274 0.25 1.73 22.62
C ASN A 274 -1.17 1.41 22.15
N GLN A 275 -1.95 2.42 21.77
CA GLN A 275 -3.32 2.24 21.26
C GLN A 275 -3.36 1.33 20.04
N ALA A 276 -2.34 1.42 19.17
CA ALA A 276 -2.27 0.62 17.97
C ALA A 276 -1.80 -0.82 18.18
N THR A 277 -0.86 -1.09 19.09
CA THR A 277 -0.22 -2.42 19.19
C THR A 277 -0.72 -3.25 20.37
N VAL A 278 -1.04 -2.64 21.51
CA VAL A 278 -1.36 -3.35 22.77
C VAL A 278 -2.57 -4.28 22.66
N PRO A 279 -3.69 -3.89 22.01
CA PRO A 279 -4.83 -4.81 21.82
C PRO A 279 -4.45 -6.09 21.08
N TRP A 280 -3.59 -5.97 20.07
CA TRP A 280 -3.11 -7.07 19.26
C TRP A 280 -2.10 -7.94 20.00
N LEU A 281 -1.18 -7.32 20.74
CA LEU A 281 -0.25 -8.04 21.59
C LEU A 281 -0.99 -8.89 22.62
N LYS A 282 -1.98 -8.32 23.33
CA LYS A 282 -2.80 -9.07 24.28
C LYS A 282 -3.45 -10.30 23.64
N LYS A 283 -3.94 -10.17 22.40
CA LYS A 283 -4.54 -11.27 21.63
C LYS A 283 -3.50 -12.32 21.24
N LEU A 284 -2.32 -11.91 20.79
CA LEU A 284 -1.28 -12.80 20.26
C LEU A 284 -0.49 -13.53 21.36
N SER A 285 -0.24 -12.89 22.51
CA SER A 285 0.50 -13.47 23.63
C SER A 285 -0.37 -14.14 24.69
N GLY A 286 -1.71 -14.10 24.55
CA GLY A 286 -2.64 -14.68 25.53
C GLY A 286 -2.78 -13.87 26.82
N GLY A 287 -2.27 -12.63 26.85
CA GLY A 287 -2.32 -11.74 28.02
C GLY A 287 -1.12 -10.80 28.09
N LEU A 288 -1.15 -9.85 29.03
CA LEU A 288 -0.09 -8.87 29.26
C LEU A 288 0.27 -8.82 30.75
N PRO A 289 1.56 -8.62 31.09
CA PRO A 289 1.97 -8.41 32.48
C PRO A 289 1.39 -7.10 33.03
N THR A 290 0.79 -7.15 34.21
CA THR A 290 0.34 -5.96 34.94
C THR A 290 1.53 -5.05 35.23
N GLY A 291 1.42 -3.78 34.86
CA GLY A 291 2.49 -2.79 34.95
C GLY A 291 3.71 -3.06 34.09
N GLY A 292 3.56 -3.89 33.04
CA GLY A 292 4.64 -4.16 32.10
C GLY A 292 5.10 -2.91 31.34
N VAL A 293 6.40 -2.61 31.41
CA VAL A 293 7.03 -1.54 30.63
C VAL A 293 8.04 -2.15 29.67
N VAL A 294 7.87 -1.83 28.39
CA VAL A 294 8.84 -2.09 27.33
C VAL A 294 9.63 -0.81 27.06
N GLU A 295 10.83 -0.72 27.62
CA GLU A 295 11.78 0.37 27.37
C GLU A 295 12.55 0.10 26.07
N LEU A 296 12.38 1.00 25.11
CA LEU A 296 13.09 0.99 23.84
C LEU A 296 14.32 1.90 23.94
N SER A 297 15.44 1.47 23.38
CA SER A 297 16.66 2.28 23.29
C SER A 297 17.32 2.12 21.93
N LEU A 298 17.97 3.18 21.46
CA LEU A 298 18.77 3.18 20.23
C LEU A 298 20.23 2.98 20.62
N PHE A 299 20.95 2.10 19.91
CA PHE A 299 22.37 1.81 20.22
C PHE A 299 23.30 3.02 20.02
N THR A 300 22.85 4.03 19.27
CA THR A 300 23.62 5.23 18.97
C THR A 300 23.40 6.32 20.01
N GLN A 301 24.43 7.12 20.32
CA GLN A 301 24.33 8.39 21.10
C GLN A 301 23.45 9.47 20.43
N ASN A 302 22.76 9.11 19.35
CA ASN A 302 21.98 9.99 18.51
C ASN A 302 20.57 10.09 19.06
N ALA A 303 20.04 11.32 19.16
CA ALA A 303 18.67 11.55 19.58
C ALA A 303 17.66 11.16 18.49
N TYR A 304 16.45 10.80 18.91
CA TYR A 304 15.33 10.44 18.03
C TYR A 304 14.54 11.71 17.62
N PRO A 305 14.55 12.12 16.35
CA PRO A 305 13.77 13.25 15.87
C PRO A 305 12.28 12.87 15.71
N ILE A 306 11.47 13.22 16.72
CA ILE A 306 10.02 12.91 16.74
C ILE A 306 9.31 13.43 15.49
N HIS A 307 9.61 14.64 15.02
CA HIS A 307 8.97 15.25 13.86
C HIS A 307 9.24 14.51 12.54
N ARG A 308 10.38 13.80 12.42
CA ARG A 308 10.71 12.99 11.23
C ARG A 308 10.19 11.58 11.32
N ASN A 309 10.34 10.95 12.48
CA ASN A 309 10.03 9.54 12.62
C ASN A 309 8.59 9.30 13.08
N GLY A 310 7.97 10.19 13.85
CA GLY A 310 6.63 9.98 14.39
C GLY A 310 6.45 8.59 14.98
N GLU A 311 5.44 7.87 14.47
CA GLU A 311 5.07 6.51 14.87
C GLU A 311 5.88 5.39 14.18
N ASN A 312 6.92 5.69 13.40
CA ASN A 312 7.71 4.69 12.64
C ASN A 312 8.37 3.61 13.52
N LEU A 313 8.44 3.81 14.84
CA LEU A 313 8.89 2.80 15.80
C LEU A 313 7.86 1.70 16.10
N SER A 314 6.59 1.87 15.73
CA SER A 314 5.51 0.97 16.17
C SER A 314 5.71 -0.48 15.73
N ALA A 315 6.19 -0.73 14.51
CA ALA A 315 6.43 -2.08 14.02
C ALA A 315 7.57 -2.76 14.79
N ALA A 316 8.68 -2.05 15.00
CA ALA A 316 9.79 -2.54 15.82
C ALA A 316 9.35 -2.79 17.28
N ALA A 317 8.57 -1.86 17.85
CA ALA A 317 8.03 -1.98 19.20
C ALA A 317 7.09 -3.19 19.35
N ALA A 318 6.22 -3.44 18.38
CA ALA A 318 5.32 -4.59 18.35
C ALA A 318 6.10 -5.92 18.31
N VAL A 319 7.08 -6.03 17.40
CA VAL A 319 7.89 -7.26 17.26
C VAL A 319 8.71 -7.52 18.52
N LEU A 320 9.35 -6.49 19.09
CA LEU A 320 10.13 -6.62 20.31
C LEU A 320 9.26 -6.95 21.52
N ALA A 321 8.09 -6.32 21.67
CA ALA A 321 7.16 -6.64 22.74
C ALA A 321 6.62 -8.07 22.62
N HIS A 322 6.29 -8.54 21.41
CA HIS A 322 5.90 -9.92 21.20
C HIS A 322 7.01 -10.89 21.60
N ALA A 323 8.27 -10.61 21.23
CA ALA A 323 9.41 -11.42 21.65
C ALA A 323 9.55 -11.43 23.19
N ALA A 324 9.40 -10.27 23.83
CA ALA A 324 9.41 -10.12 25.29
C ALA A 324 8.35 -10.99 25.98
N LEU A 325 7.14 -11.02 25.43
CA LEU A 325 5.99 -11.69 26.01
C LEU A 325 6.01 -13.21 25.78
N THR A 326 6.46 -13.66 24.60
CA THR A 326 6.34 -15.08 24.18
C THR A 326 7.62 -15.88 24.29
N GLY A 327 8.77 -15.22 24.41
CA GLY A 327 10.07 -15.90 24.39
C GLY A 327 10.60 -16.18 22.98
N GLN A 328 9.82 -15.85 21.94
CA GLN A 328 10.19 -16.11 20.56
C GLN A 328 11.09 -15.00 20.02
N GLU A 329 12.37 -15.32 19.80
CA GLU A 329 13.34 -14.37 19.25
C GLU A 329 12.95 -13.89 17.84
N SER A 330 13.13 -12.59 17.61
CA SER A 330 12.94 -11.94 16.31
C SER A 330 14.27 -11.69 15.58
N THR A 331 14.21 -11.48 14.27
CA THR A 331 15.36 -11.16 13.43
C THR A 331 14.96 -10.28 12.23
N GLY A 332 15.96 -9.62 11.64
CA GLY A 332 15.80 -8.85 10.42
C GLY A 332 15.59 -7.35 10.63
N VAL A 333 15.14 -6.71 9.56
CA VAL A 333 14.79 -5.30 9.46
C VAL A 333 13.27 -5.19 9.33
N VAL A 334 12.64 -4.33 10.12
CA VAL A 334 11.21 -4.05 10.02
C VAL A 334 10.99 -2.60 9.64
N VAL A 335 10.01 -2.37 8.76
CA VAL A 335 9.59 -1.04 8.35
C VAL A 335 8.07 -1.03 8.36
N GLY A 336 7.44 -0.05 9.00
CA GLY A 336 5.99 0.05 9.01
C GLY A 336 5.46 0.81 10.21
N ILE A 337 4.28 1.39 10.03
CA ILE A 337 3.44 1.92 11.11
C ILE A 337 2.30 0.93 11.34
N VAL A 338 2.10 0.51 12.59
CA VAL A 338 0.96 -0.33 12.99
C VAL A 338 -0.20 0.60 13.25
N GLN A 339 -1.32 0.36 12.59
CA GLN A 339 -2.56 1.11 12.77
C GLN A 339 -3.45 0.48 13.85
N PRO A 340 -4.41 1.22 14.43
CA PRO A 340 -5.33 0.67 15.45
C PRO A 340 -6.11 -0.57 15.01
N ASP A 341 -6.40 -0.70 13.72
CA ASP A 341 -7.07 -1.86 13.13
C ASP A 341 -6.12 -3.05 12.86
N GLY A 342 -4.86 -2.95 13.28
CA GLY A 342 -3.82 -3.97 13.11
C GLY A 342 -3.07 -3.91 11.79
N LYS A 343 -3.53 -3.09 10.83
CA LYS A 343 -2.90 -2.98 9.51
C LYS A 343 -1.55 -2.32 9.58
N LEU A 344 -0.72 -2.64 8.59
CA LEU A 344 0.56 -1.98 8.37
C LEU A 344 0.45 -0.89 7.31
N ALA A 345 0.81 0.32 7.71
CA ALA A 345 0.93 1.47 6.83
C ALA A 345 2.40 1.79 6.52
N LEU A 346 2.64 2.36 5.34
CA LEU A 346 3.95 2.91 4.99
C LEU A 346 4.26 4.18 5.78
N PRO A 347 5.47 4.31 6.35
CA PRO A 347 6.01 5.58 6.80
C PRO A 347 5.95 6.68 5.73
N PRO A 348 5.84 7.97 6.09
CA PRO A 348 5.84 9.07 5.13
C PRO A 348 7.04 9.06 4.16
N ASP A 349 8.22 8.69 4.66
CA ASP A 349 9.48 8.63 3.89
C ASP A 349 9.86 7.18 3.53
N ALA A 350 8.87 6.30 3.37
CA ALA A 350 9.08 4.87 3.15
C ALA A 350 9.99 4.57 1.95
N TRP A 351 9.94 5.37 0.88
CA TRP A 351 10.82 5.15 -0.27
C TRP A 351 12.29 5.32 0.07
N GLN A 352 12.65 6.37 0.81
CA GLN A 352 14.04 6.61 1.25
C GLN A 352 14.49 5.50 2.21
N MET A 353 13.59 5.04 3.08
CA MET A 353 13.83 3.89 3.96
C MET A 353 14.10 2.59 3.18
N ILE A 354 13.36 2.34 2.09
CA ILE A 354 13.59 1.21 1.20
C ILE A 354 14.94 1.35 0.48
N ARG A 355 15.27 2.54 -0.06
CA ARG A 355 16.57 2.79 -0.70
C ARG A 355 17.74 2.58 0.28
N ALA A 356 17.57 2.93 1.55
CA ALA A 356 18.58 2.72 2.58
C ALA A 356 18.91 1.22 2.83
N LEU A 357 18.03 0.30 2.43
CA LEU A 357 18.31 -1.14 2.49
C LEU A 357 19.49 -1.53 1.59
N ALA A 358 19.73 -0.81 0.49
CA ALA A 358 20.88 -1.08 -0.39
C ALA A 358 22.21 -1.11 0.39
N SER A 359 22.34 -0.28 1.43
CA SER A 359 23.52 -0.21 2.31
C SER A 359 23.44 -1.13 3.53
N ALA A 360 22.29 -1.74 3.82
CA ALA A 360 22.09 -2.64 4.96
C ALA A 360 22.79 -4.00 4.72
N PRO A 361 23.17 -4.77 5.75
CA PRO A 361 23.66 -6.13 5.55
C PRO A 361 22.52 -7.05 5.01
N PRO A 362 22.86 -8.15 4.30
CA PRO A 362 21.88 -9.15 3.90
C PRO A 362 21.02 -9.57 5.09
N SER A 363 19.71 -9.45 4.94
CA SER A 363 18.78 -9.56 6.06
C SER A 363 17.39 -9.92 5.56
N ARG A 364 16.58 -10.48 6.46
CA ARG A 364 15.14 -10.55 6.27
C ARG A 364 14.55 -9.17 6.50
N VAL A 365 13.75 -8.69 5.56
CA VAL A 365 13.12 -7.37 5.63
C VAL A 365 11.61 -7.56 5.59
N VAL A 366 10.88 -6.99 6.53
CA VAL A 366 9.42 -6.99 6.51
C VAL A 366 8.93 -5.58 6.23
N LEU A 367 8.14 -5.44 5.17
CA LEU A 367 7.56 -4.18 4.70
C LEU A 367 6.02 -4.30 4.73
N PRO A 368 5.29 -3.18 4.82
CA PRO A 368 3.84 -3.17 4.65
C PRO A 368 3.45 -3.62 3.24
N ARG A 369 2.29 -4.26 3.07
CA ARG A 369 1.80 -4.73 1.76
C ARG A 369 1.71 -3.61 0.73
N SER A 370 1.38 -2.40 1.16
CA SER A 370 1.36 -1.20 0.34
C SER A 370 2.74 -0.80 -0.25
N ALA A 371 3.85 -1.38 0.23
CA ALA A 371 5.16 -1.24 -0.42
C ALA A 371 5.20 -1.86 -1.83
N ALA A 372 4.25 -2.73 -2.17
CA ALA A 372 4.10 -3.26 -3.53
C ALA A 372 3.96 -2.16 -4.59
N ASP A 373 3.44 -0.98 -4.25
CA ASP A 373 3.36 0.18 -5.14
C ASP A 373 4.74 0.80 -5.44
N LEU A 374 5.72 0.59 -4.55
CA LEU A 374 7.02 1.24 -4.59
C LEU A 374 8.13 0.32 -5.12
N LEU A 375 8.10 -0.95 -4.76
CA LEU A 375 9.13 -1.93 -5.11
C LEU A 375 9.40 -2.08 -6.63
N PRO A 376 8.41 -1.99 -7.54
CA PRO A 376 8.67 -1.95 -8.99
C PRO A 376 9.64 -0.84 -9.40
N GLY A 377 9.68 0.27 -8.65
CA GLY A 377 10.62 1.37 -8.87
C GLY A 377 12.08 0.95 -8.76
N LEU A 378 12.42 0.01 -7.86
CA LEU A 378 13.79 -0.51 -7.75
C LEU A 378 14.22 -1.24 -9.03
N LEU A 379 13.30 -1.94 -9.69
CA LEU A 379 13.59 -2.61 -10.96
C LEU A 379 13.75 -1.59 -12.09
N ALA A 380 12.92 -0.55 -12.14
CA ALA A 380 13.09 0.52 -13.12
C ALA A 380 14.46 1.22 -12.97
N LEU A 381 14.91 1.43 -11.73
CA LEU A 381 16.21 2.03 -11.40
C LEU A 381 17.42 1.09 -11.53
N ASP A 382 17.23 -0.15 -11.99
CA ASP A 382 18.29 -1.17 -12.11
C ASP A 382 18.89 -1.64 -10.77
N GLU A 383 18.17 -1.47 -9.66
CA GLU A 383 18.58 -1.88 -8.31
C GLU A 383 18.19 -3.34 -7.99
N LEU A 384 18.39 -4.24 -8.95
CA LEU A 384 18.11 -5.68 -8.83
C LEU A 384 18.86 -6.36 -7.67
N SER A 385 20.01 -5.81 -7.31
CA SER A 385 20.83 -6.30 -6.20
C SER A 385 20.10 -6.27 -4.86
N VAL A 386 19.16 -5.35 -4.65
CA VAL A 386 18.38 -5.26 -3.40
C VAL A 386 17.54 -6.52 -3.20
N PHE A 387 16.86 -7.00 -4.25
CA PHE A 387 16.05 -8.22 -4.18
C PHE A 387 16.91 -9.48 -4.06
N MET A 388 18.09 -9.50 -4.65
CA MET A 388 19.03 -10.61 -4.48
C MET A 388 19.68 -10.59 -3.09
N LYS A 389 19.83 -9.43 -2.46
CA LYS A 389 20.53 -9.28 -1.18
C LYS A 389 19.63 -9.54 0.04
N HIS A 390 18.34 -9.21 -0.04
CA HIS A 390 17.42 -9.25 1.09
C HIS A 390 16.26 -10.24 0.88
N ASP A 391 15.81 -10.87 1.96
CA ASP A 391 14.57 -11.65 1.99
C ASP A 391 13.42 -10.71 2.33
N ILE A 392 12.80 -10.11 1.30
CA ILE A 392 11.78 -9.07 1.48
C ILE A 392 10.40 -9.73 1.57
N PHE A 393 9.71 -9.56 2.69
CA PHE A 393 8.32 -9.98 2.91
C PHE A 393 7.39 -8.78 2.91
N LEU A 394 6.19 -8.98 2.36
CA LEU A 394 5.10 -8.02 2.40
C LEU A 394 4.03 -8.50 3.38
N ALA A 395 3.86 -7.79 4.49
CA ALA A 395 2.88 -8.06 5.53
C ALA A 395 1.73 -7.05 5.46
N ASP A 396 0.49 -7.53 5.58
CA ASP A 396 -0.69 -6.65 5.62
C ASP A 396 -1.05 -6.24 7.05
N GLN A 397 -0.81 -7.15 8.01
CA GLN A 397 -1.26 -7.07 9.39
C GLN A 397 -0.12 -7.34 10.38
N ILE A 398 -0.31 -6.96 11.64
CA ILE A 398 0.66 -7.13 12.72
C ILE A 398 1.04 -8.58 13.02
N ASP A 399 0.13 -9.54 12.86
CA ASP A 399 0.39 -10.97 13.02
C ASP A 399 1.38 -11.48 11.97
N GLU A 400 1.22 -11.07 10.71
CA GLU A 400 2.16 -11.38 9.64
C GLU A 400 3.51 -10.70 9.82
N LEU A 401 3.52 -9.45 10.30
CA LEU A 401 4.74 -8.75 10.67
C LEU A 401 5.55 -9.59 11.67
N ILE A 402 4.90 -10.02 12.75
CA ILE A 402 5.53 -10.82 13.79
C ILE A 402 6.00 -12.17 13.22
N ALA A 403 5.13 -12.89 12.51
CA ALA A 403 5.43 -14.21 11.94
C ALA A 403 6.65 -14.16 11.01
N PHE A 404 6.73 -13.17 10.11
CA PHE A 404 7.87 -13.02 9.21
C PHE A 404 9.12 -12.54 9.94
N SER A 405 9.00 -11.83 11.06
CA SER A 405 10.15 -11.43 11.87
C SER A 405 10.69 -12.52 12.80
N LEU A 406 10.04 -13.69 12.95
CA LEU A 406 10.53 -14.76 13.83
C LEU A 406 11.85 -15.34 13.33
N LYS A 407 12.81 -15.56 14.24
CA LYS A 407 14.06 -16.26 13.93
C LYS A 407 13.83 -17.68 13.41
N LYS A 408 12.78 -18.34 13.92
CA LYS A 408 12.29 -19.65 13.47
C LYS A 408 10.87 -19.46 12.89
N PRO A 409 10.73 -19.17 11.59
CA PRO A 409 9.42 -19.04 10.97
C PRO A 409 8.78 -20.42 10.75
N ASP A 410 7.56 -20.44 10.21
CA ASP A 410 6.85 -21.68 9.89
C ASP A 410 7.62 -22.56 8.87
N PRO A 411 7.29 -23.86 8.77
CA PRO A 411 8.01 -24.78 7.88
C PRO A 411 8.00 -24.39 6.40
N ALA A 412 6.91 -23.81 5.89
CA ALA A 412 6.81 -23.41 4.48
C ALA A 412 7.71 -22.22 4.19
N THR A 413 7.68 -21.20 5.06
CA THR A 413 8.59 -20.05 4.97
C THR A 413 10.05 -20.48 5.12
N THR A 414 10.36 -21.40 6.04
CA THR A 414 11.71 -21.94 6.21
C THR A 414 12.23 -22.62 4.94
N LYS A 415 11.39 -23.44 4.29
CA LYS A 415 11.71 -24.11 3.02
C LYS A 415 11.94 -23.11 1.88
N ALA A 416 11.08 -22.09 1.77
CA ALA A 416 11.23 -21.04 0.75
C ALA A 416 12.53 -20.25 0.96
N LEU A 417 12.85 -19.87 2.19
CA LEU A 417 14.09 -19.16 2.53
C LEU A 417 15.33 -20.00 2.24
N ALA A 418 15.32 -21.29 2.54
CA ALA A 418 16.42 -22.20 2.21
C ALA A 418 16.61 -22.33 0.69
N THR A 419 15.51 -22.45 -0.05
CA THR A 419 15.52 -22.47 -1.52
C THR A 419 16.13 -21.17 -2.07
N PHE A 420 15.68 -20.02 -1.58
CA PHE A 420 16.15 -18.72 -2.02
C PHE A 420 17.61 -18.46 -1.65
N ALA A 421 18.04 -18.86 -0.44
CA ALA A 421 19.44 -18.81 -0.03
C ALA A 421 20.35 -19.62 -0.97
N SER A 422 19.89 -20.79 -1.43
CA SER A 422 20.63 -21.61 -2.40
C SER A 422 20.79 -20.93 -3.77
N ILE A 423 19.81 -20.12 -4.17
CA ILE A 423 19.86 -19.33 -5.42
C ILE A 423 20.92 -18.23 -5.26
N ARG A 424 20.88 -17.48 -4.14
CA ARG A 424 21.85 -16.41 -3.85
C ARG A 424 23.29 -16.91 -3.81
N ALA A 425 23.53 -18.04 -3.17
CA ALA A 425 24.86 -18.65 -3.05
C ALA A 425 25.47 -19.03 -4.42
N LYS A 426 24.63 -19.23 -5.45
CA LYS A 426 25.06 -19.55 -6.81
C LYS A 426 25.04 -18.34 -7.75
N SER A 427 24.63 -17.16 -7.26
CA SER A 427 24.53 -15.97 -8.11
C SER A 427 25.92 -15.50 -8.56
N THR A 428 25.98 -15.06 -9.81
CA THR A 428 27.16 -14.42 -10.40
C THR A 428 27.06 -12.90 -10.25
N SER A 429 28.11 -12.17 -10.63
CA SER A 429 28.09 -10.70 -10.66
C SER A 429 27.02 -10.12 -11.60
N SER A 430 26.55 -10.88 -12.58
CA SER A 430 25.49 -10.48 -13.53
C SER A 430 24.13 -11.08 -13.16
N ILE A 431 23.42 -10.41 -12.25
CA ILE A 431 22.14 -10.88 -11.70
C ILE A 431 21.08 -11.10 -12.80
N GLY A 432 20.98 -10.22 -13.79
CA GLY A 432 19.97 -10.29 -14.85
C GLY A 432 20.01 -11.61 -15.65
N PRO A 433 21.12 -11.92 -16.34
CA PRO A 433 21.28 -13.20 -17.04
C PRO A 433 21.15 -14.41 -16.11
N PHE A 434 21.63 -14.30 -14.86
CA PHE A 434 21.55 -15.37 -13.88
C PHE A 434 20.09 -15.75 -13.55
N VAL A 435 19.22 -14.77 -13.28
CA VAL A 435 17.80 -15.06 -12.98
C VAL A 435 17.01 -15.51 -14.21
N ALA A 436 17.45 -15.14 -15.41
CA ALA A 436 16.83 -15.60 -16.66
C ALA A 436 17.09 -17.10 -16.97
N ASN A 437 18.01 -17.75 -16.24
CA ASN A 437 18.27 -19.18 -16.42
C ASN A 437 17.02 -20.02 -16.06
N PRO A 438 16.56 -20.93 -16.95
CA PRO A 438 15.36 -21.74 -16.70
C PRO A 438 15.36 -22.51 -15.38
N HIS A 439 16.51 -23.03 -14.93
CA HIS A 439 16.63 -23.75 -13.67
C HIS A 439 16.52 -22.82 -12.46
N VAL A 440 17.03 -21.59 -12.56
CA VAL A 440 16.91 -20.58 -11.50
C VAL A 440 15.46 -20.11 -11.43
N ARG A 441 14.83 -19.86 -12.59
CA ARG A 441 13.42 -19.49 -12.70
C ARG A 441 12.50 -20.53 -12.04
N ALA A 442 12.65 -21.81 -12.35
CA ALA A 442 11.84 -22.88 -11.74
C ALA A 442 12.00 -22.94 -10.20
N ARG A 443 13.20 -22.64 -9.68
CA ARG A 443 13.43 -22.56 -8.22
C ARG A 443 12.81 -21.32 -7.60
N LEU A 444 12.81 -20.18 -8.31
CA LEU A 444 12.10 -18.97 -7.88
C LEU A 444 10.59 -19.22 -7.83
N GLU A 445 10.02 -19.88 -8.84
CA GLU A 445 8.60 -20.27 -8.87
C GLU A 445 8.24 -21.18 -7.68
N ALA A 446 9.08 -22.18 -7.38
CA ALA A 446 8.89 -23.03 -6.21
C ALA A 446 8.95 -22.24 -4.89
N ALA A 447 9.90 -21.31 -4.74
CA ALA A 447 10.00 -20.46 -3.56
C ALA A 447 8.79 -19.53 -3.39
N VAL A 448 8.28 -18.96 -4.49
CA VAL A 448 7.06 -18.13 -4.47
C VAL A 448 5.82 -18.96 -4.15
N LYS A 449 5.74 -20.21 -4.62
CA LYS A 449 4.65 -21.12 -4.27
C LYS A 449 4.65 -21.47 -2.79
N ASP A 450 5.81 -21.74 -2.21
CA ASP A 450 5.96 -22.08 -0.79
C ASP A 450 5.78 -20.84 0.12
N ALA A 451 6.17 -19.65 -0.33
CA ALA A 451 6.00 -18.38 0.38
C ALA A 451 5.50 -17.25 -0.53
N PRO A 452 4.18 -17.14 -0.76
CA PRO A 452 3.59 -16.15 -1.67
C PRO A 452 3.79 -14.68 -1.26
N LYS A 453 4.25 -14.43 -0.04
CA LYS A 453 4.54 -13.08 0.47
C LYS A 453 6.02 -12.71 0.39
N LEU A 454 6.88 -13.61 -0.10
CA LEU A 454 8.29 -13.35 -0.36
C LEU A 454 8.44 -12.53 -1.66
N ALA A 455 8.34 -11.20 -1.51
CA ALA A 455 8.42 -10.25 -2.60
C ALA A 455 9.75 -10.32 -3.35
N SER A 456 10.87 -10.51 -2.68
CA SER A 456 12.18 -10.59 -3.36
C SER A 456 12.21 -11.68 -4.44
N ALA A 457 11.66 -12.87 -4.16
CA ALA A 457 11.54 -13.93 -5.14
C ALA A 457 10.56 -13.56 -6.27
N GLN A 458 9.43 -12.91 -5.96
CA GLN A 458 8.47 -12.46 -6.95
C GLN A 458 9.06 -11.44 -7.94
N TYR A 459 9.79 -10.44 -7.44
CA TYR A 459 10.38 -9.41 -8.29
C TYR A 459 11.53 -9.94 -9.15
N LEU A 460 12.33 -10.88 -8.64
CA LEU A 460 13.34 -11.57 -9.45
C LEU A 460 12.69 -12.48 -10.51
N LEU A 461 11.59 -13.14 -10.18
CA LEU A 461 10.80 -13.92 -11.14
C LEU A 461 10.20 -13.01 -12.24
N MET A 462 9.69 -11.84 -11.87
CA MET A 462 9.18 -10.85 -12.82
C MET A 462 10.27 -10.39 -13.79
N GLN A 463 11.50 -10.16 -13.29
CA GLN A 463 12.66 -9.88 -14.14
C GLN A 463 12.96 -11.04 -15.09
N SER A 464 12.96 -12.29 -14.60
CA SER A 464 13.25 -13.47 -15.42
C SER A 464 12.24 -13.69 -16.54
N ASN A 465 11.01 -13.23 -16.35
CA ASN A 465 9.92 -13.30 -17.34
C ASN A 465 9.93 -12.14 -18.34
N GLY A 466 10.95 -11.27 -18.32
CA GLY A 466 11.04 -10.12 -19.20
C GLY A 466 9.99 -9.04 -18.93
N ARG A 467 9.30 -9.09 -17.77
CA ARG A 467 8.23 -8.16 -17.39
C ARG A 467 8.76 -6.99 -16.55
N ARG A 468 10.00 -6.56 -16.80
CA ARG A 468 10.64 -5.46 -16.08
C ARG A 468 9.92 -4.13 -16.38
N PRO A 469 9.50 -3.36 -15.37
CA PRO A 469 9.03 -2.00 -15.57
C PRO A 469 10.12 -1.13 -16.19
N THR A 470 9.79 -0.43 -17.27
CA THR A 470 10.68 0.54 -17.92
C THR A 470 10.46 1.97 -17.41
N GLN A 471 9.32 2.23 -16.78
CA GLN A 471 8.94 3.51 -16.21
C GLN A 471 8.77 3.42 -14.70
N LEU A 472 9.05 4.52 -14.00
CA LEU A 472 8.84 4.64 -12.57
C LEU A 472 7.34 4.72 -12.25
N PRO A 473 6.88 4.02 -11.19
CA PRO A 473 5.55 4.25 -10.64
C PRO A 473 5.37 5.71 -10.19
N THR A 474 4.18 6.28 -10.34
CA THR A 474 3.86 7.68 -10.01
C THR A 474 4.35 8.10 -8.61
N LYS A 475 4.13 7.28 -7.58
CA LYS A 475 4.61 7.58 -6.22
C LYS A 475 6.15 7.63 -6.15
N VAL A 476 6.83 6.72 -6.83
CA VAL A 476 8.30 6.69 -6.88
C VAL A 476 8.83 7.89 -7.64
N THR A 477 8.23 8.25 -8.78
CA THR A 477 8.54 9.48 -9.51
C THR A 477 8.44 10.70 -8.60
N ALA A 478 7.36 10.83 -7.83
CA ALA A 478 7.19 11.95 -6.92
C ALA A 478 8.27 11.98 -5.83
N TYR A 479 8.63 10.83 -5.25
CA TYR A 479 9.73 10.76 -4.28
C TYR A 479 11.09 11.13 -4.90
N GLU A 480 11.41 10.62 -6.09
CA GLU A 480 12.68 10.89 -6.77
C GLU A 480 12.80 12.38 -7.14
N ILE A 481 11.74 12.97 -7.72
CA ILE A 481 11.73 14.42 -8.02
C ILE A 481 11.89 15.24 -6.74
N ARG A 482 11.14 14.91 -5.68
CA ARG A 482 11.23 15.61 -4.38
C ARG A 482 12.64 15.57 -3.81
N SER A 483 13.27 14.39 -3.84
CA SER A 483 14.64 14.23 -3.37
C SER A 483 15.63 15.01 -4.24
N ALA A 484 15.41 15.03 -5.55
CA ALA A 484 16.30 15.71 -6.49
C ALA A 484 16.26 17.25 -6.35
N VAL A 485 15.09 17.84 -6.02
CA VAL A 485 14.97 19.30 -5.81
C VAL A 485 15.21 19.74 -4.35
N ALA A 486 15.47 18.81 -3.44
CA ALA A 486 15.73 19.11 -2.03
C ALA A 486 16.86 20.16 -1.80
N PRO A 487 17.98 20.15 -2.54
CA PRO A 487 19.01 21.19 -2.43
C PRO A 487 18.49 22.60 -2.75
N LEU A 488 17.56 22.72 -3.70
CA LEU A 488 16.95 24.00 -4.07
C LEU A 488 16.05 24.52 -2.95
N ASN A 489 15.23 23.64 -2.38
CA ASN A 489 14.36 23.96 -1.24
C ASN A 489 15.16 24.37 -0.01
N GLN A 490 16.27 23.69 0.28
CA GLN A 490 17.14 24.04 1.39
C GLN A 490 17.68 25.46 1.24
N ILE A 491 18.23 25.81 0.07
CA ILE A 491 18.70 27.17 -0.17
C ILE A 491 17.54 28.16 -0.02
N LEU A 492 16.39 27.92 -0.65
CA LEU A 492 15.26 28.85 -0.58
C LEU A 492 14.79 29.11 0.87
N ASN A 493 14.76 28.07 1.70
CA ASN A 493 14.41 28.22 3.12
C ASN A 493 15.46 29.02 3.90
N GLU A 494 16.76 28.76 3.65
CA GLU A 494 17.85 29.58 4.21
C GLU A 494 17.73 31.06 3.76
N LEU A 495 17.26 31.31 2.53
CA LEU A 495 17.03 32.66 2.00
C LEU A 495 15.87 33.37 2.69
N ARG A 496 14.74 32.68 2.91
CA ARG A 496 13.57 33.23 3.60
C ARG A 496 13.87 33.62 5.04
N ASN A 497 14.79 32.92 5.69
CA ASN A 497 15.20 33.18 7.06
C ASN A 497 16.19 34.36 7.20
N GLY A 498 16.40 35.15 6.14
CA GLY A 498 17.11 36.42 6.20
C GLY A 498 18.65 36.33 6.18
N ASN A 499 19.22 35.14 5.95
CA ASN A 499 20.66 34.95 5.96
C ASN A 499 21.31 35.38 4.63
N ARG A 500 21.50 36.70 4.44
CA ARG A 500 22.06 37.29 3.20
C ARG A 500 23.47 36.81 2.85
N GLN A 501 24.24 36.27 3.79
CA GLN A 501 25.56 35.68 3.50
C GLN A 501 25.47 34.38 2.69
N ASN A 502 24.28 33.75 2.63
CA ASN A 502 24.01 32.54 1.86
C ASN A 502 23.63 32.83 0.38
N TRP A 503 23.48 34.10 0.00
CA TRP A 503 23.38 34.56 -1.39
C TRP A 503 24.75 34.50 -2.06
N GLN A 504 25.27 33.28 -2.27
CA GLN A 504 26.52 33.06 -2.99
C GLN A 504 26.23 32.35 -4.30
N SER A 505 26.75 32.90 -5.40
CA SER A 505 26.62 32.29 -6.73
C SER A 505 27.18 30.86 -6.76
N GLY A 506 28.21 30.55 -5.95
CA GLY A 506 28.77 29.20 -5.84
C GLY A 506 27.75 28.20 -5.30
N ARG A 507 27.15 28.47 -4.14
CA ARG A 507 26.15 27.58 -3.51
C ARG A 507 24.93 27.34 -4.40
N LEU A 508 24.44 28.38 -5.08
CA LEU A 508 23.33 28.23 -6.04
C LEU A 508 23.72 27.33 -7.23
N MET A 509 24.97 27.41 -7.70
CA MET A 509 25.47 26.53 -8.76
C MET A 509 25.59 25.09 -8.25
N GLU A 510 26.11 24.88 -7.05
CA GLU A 510 26.22 23.55 -6.44
C GLU A 510 24.85 22.89 -6.28
N ALA A 511 23.83 23.63 -5.83
CA ALA A 511 22.48 23.09 -5.72
C ALA A 511 21.84 22.81 -7.08
N HIS A 512 22.10 23.64 -8.10
CA HIS A 512 21.71 23.35 -9.49
C HIS A 512 22.34 22.05 -9.98
N ASP A 513 23.67 21.92 -9.84
CA ASP A 513 24.44 20.78 -10.33
C ASP A 513 24.01 19.49 -9.61
N ALA A 514 23.81 19.55 -8.29
CA ALA A 514 23.29 18.43 -7.50
C ALA A 514 21.88 18.01 -7.96
N SER A 515 21.00 18.98 -8.21
CA SER A 515 19.63 18.70 -8.65
C SER A 515 19.59 18.11 -10.06
N ARG A 516 20.37 18.67 -11.01
CA ARG A 516 20.48 18.15 -12.38
C ARG A 516 21.09 16.75 -12.40
N LYS A 517 22.13 16.50 -11.62
CA LYS A 517 22.75 15.17 -11.50
C LYS A 517 21.75 14.10 -11.06
N ALA A 518 20.79 14.47 -10.20
CA ALA A 518 19.73 13.57 -9.76
C ALA A 518 18.56 13.47 -10.76
N LEU A 519 18.18 14.57 -11.44
CA LEU A 519 17.05 14.59 -12.37
C LEU A 519 17.37 14.00 -13.75
N ASP A 520 18.59 14.15 -14.25
CA ASP A 520 18.94 13.76 -15.63
C ASP A 520 18.81 12.26 -15.90
N PRO A 521 19.21 11.35 -15.00
CA PRO A 521 18.99 9.92 -15.17
C PRO A 521 17.51 9.51 -15.22
N LEU A 522 16.62 10.31 -14.61
CA LEU A 522 15.20 9.99 -14.54
C LEU A 522 14.49 10.18 -15.88
N ASP A 523 15.00 11.02 -16.79
CA ASP A 523 14.35 11.42 -18.05
C ASP A 523 13.76 10.23 -18.84
N ARG A 524 14.53 9.14 -18.93
CA ARG A 524 14.15 7.92 -19.66
C ARG A 524 13.17 7.01 -18.92
N LEU A 525 13.00 7.25 -17.63
CA LEU A 525 12.18 6.45 -16.72
C LEU A 525 10.85 7.15 -16.36
N ILE A 526 10.67 8.42 -16.73
CA ILE A 526 9.44 9.17 -16.50
C ILE A 526 8.36 8.75 -17.50
N SER A 527 7.15 8.50 -17.01
CA SER A 527 5.98 8.26 -17.88
C SER A 527 5.42 9.56 -18.46
N THR A 528 4.69 9.48 -19.57
CA THR A 528 4.09 10.65 -20.23
C THR A 528 3.21 11.48 -19.28
N ASN A 529 2.48 10.82 -18.37
CA ASN A 529 1.58 11.48 -17.43
C ASN A 529 2.32 12.35 -16.40
N GLU A 530 3.52 11.92 -16.00
CA GLU A 530 4.33 12.63 -15.00
C GLU A 530 5.34 13.60 -15.63
N ARG A 531 5.34 13.71 -16.97
CA ARG A 531 6.31 14.52 -17.72
C ARG A 531 6.28 15.99 -17.31
N ALA A 532 5.08 16.54 -17.11
CA ALA A 532 4.91 17.93 -16.72
C ALA A 532 5.52 18.24 -15.34
N LEU A 533 5.47 17.30 -14.39
CA LEU A 533 6.10 17.47 -13.07
C LEU A 533 7.62 17.43 -13.18
N TYR A 534 8.14 16.50 -13.98
CA TYR A 534 9.56 16.40 -14.26
C TYR A 534 10.11 17.67 -14.93
N GLU A 535 9.44 18.16 -15.96
CA GLU A 535 9.83 19.38 -16.67
C GLU A 535 9.80 20.62 -15.77
N GLN A 536 8.77 20.74 -14.91
CA GLN A 536 8.74 21.81 -13.89
C GLN A 536 9.96 21.74 -12.96
N ALA A 537 10.37 20.55 -12.51
CA ALA A 537 11.54 20.40 -11.66
C ALA A 537 12.85 20.78 -12.40
N ILE A 538 12.97 20.40 -13.68
CA ILE A 538 14.08 20.81 -14.55
C ILE A 538 14.13 22.34 -14.70
N ASP A 539 12.99 22.99 -14.94
CA ASP A 539 12.91 24.44 -15.12
C ASP A 539 13.29 25.20 -13.86
N LEU A 540 12.90 24.71 -12.67
CA LEU A 540 13.30 25.29 -11.39
C LEU A 540 14.80 25.14 -11.14
N ALA A 541 15.38 23.98 -11.47
CA ALA A 541 16.83 23.79 -11.41
C ALA A 541 17.56 24.75 -12.36
N ASN A 542 17.06 24.93 -13.58
CA ASN A 542 17.63 25.87 -14.56
C ASN A 542 17.47 27.34 -14.14
N THR A 543 16.35 27.69 -13.51
CA THR A 543 16.11 29.02 -12.94
C THR A 543 17.12 29.33 -11.84
N THR A 544 17.46 28.34 -11.01
CA THR A 544 18.51 28.47 -9.98
C THR A 544 19.88 28.77 -10.61
N ARG A 545 20.23 28.13 -11.74
CA ARG A 545 21.45 28.46 -12.49
C ARG A 545 21.43 29.89 -13.04
N THR A 546 20.29 30.33 -13.57
CA THR A 546 20.12 31.70 -14.08
C THR A 546 20.30 32.72 -12.95
N LEU A 547 19.70 32.46 -11.78
CA LEU A 547 19.86 33.26 -10.57
C LEU A 547 21.33 33.35 -10.14
N ALA A 548 22.03 32.21 -10.09
CA ALA A 548 23.46 32.17 -9.74
C ALA A 548 24.30 33.06 -10.66
N ARG A 549 24.07 32.98 -11.98
CA ARG A 549 24.77 33.78 -12.99
C ARG A 549 24.45 35.27 -12.89
N ALA A 550 23.20 35.63 -12.64
CA ALA A 550 22.79 37.02 -12.44
C ALA A 550 23.48 37.61 -11.21
N LEU A 551 23.46 36.87 -10.09
CA LEU A 551 24.11 37.26 -8.84
C LEU A 551 25.62 37.49 -9.00
N LYS A 552 26.32 36.59 -9.70
CA LYS A 552 27.76 36.76 -9.99
C LYS A 552 28.05 38.05 -10.77
N LYS A 553 27.13 38.47 -11.64
CA LYS A 553 27.28 39.69 -12.45
C LYS A 553 26.96 40.95 -11.65
N VAL A 554 25.90 40.95 -10.83
CA VAL A 554 25.55 42.07 -9.95
C VAL A 554 26.67 42.35 -8.95
N GLY A 555 27.26 41.30 -8.35
CA GLY A 555 28.39 41.45 -7.41
C GLY A 555 29.69 41.98 -8.05
N ASN A 556 29.83 41.95 -9.38
CA ASN A 556 31.02 42.36 -10.12
C ASN A 556 30.86 43.70 -10.86
N GLN A 557 29.69 44.35 -10.84
CA GLN A 557 29.43 45.55 -11.64
C GLN A 557 29.72 46.84 -10.87
N SER A 558 30.65 47.65 -11.41
CA SER A 558 30.93 49.01 -10.93
C SER A 558 30.26 50.13 -11.73
N ASN A 559 29.64 49.91 -12.91
CA ASN A 559 28.88 50.94 -13.63
C ASN A 559 27.98 50.39 -14.76
N GLY A 560 26.73 50.85 -14.84
CA GLY A 560 25.93 50.96 -16.08
C GLY A 560 25.04 49.80 -16.54
N THR A 561 25.21 48.56 -16.06
CA THR A 561 24.42 47.38 -16.51
C THR A 561 23.50 46.75 -15.45
N GLY A 562 23.37 47.40 -14.28
CA GLY A 562 22.64 46.87 -13.11
C GLY A 562 21.17 46.55 -13.39
N ASN A 563 20.45 47.44 -14.08
CA ASN A 563 18.99 47.32 -14.25
C ASN A 563 18.52 46.00 -14.91
N PHE A 564 19.26 45.44 -15.87
CA PHE A 564 18.87 44.18 -16.52
C PHE A 564 19.11 42.97 -15.62
N HIS A 565 20.27 42.93 -14.95
CA HIS A 565 20.62 41.80 -14.08
C HIS A 565 19.83 41.82 -12.77
N ASP A 566 19.50 43.00 -12.24
CA ASP A 566 18.62 43.15 -11.08
C ASP A 566 17.20 42.70 -11.40
N LYS A 567 16.68 43.01 -12.60
CA LYS A 567 15.38 42.51 -13.06
C LYS A 567 15.37 40.99 -13.18
N LEU A 568 16.37 40.41 -13.85
CA LEU A 568 16.51 38.96 -14.02
C LEU A 568 16.65 38.22 -12.68
N LEU A 569 17.38 38.82 -11.74
CA LEU A 569 17.54 38.34 -10.37
C LEU A 569 16.19 38.32 -9.66
N ASN A 570 15.43 39.42 -9.67
CA ASN A 570 14.12 39.51 -9.02
C ASN A 570 13.09 38.55 -9.63
N GLU A 571 13.07 38.42 -10.96
CA GLU A 571 12.21 37.45 -11.66
C GLU A 571 12.55 36.01 -11.28
N SER A 572 13.84 35.67 -11.25
CA SER A 572 14.29 34.31 -10.87
C SER A 572 13.95 33.98 -9.41
N ILE A 573 14.14 34.92 -8.48
CA ILE A 573 13.70 34.75 -7.07
C ILE A 573 12.20 34.49 -7.02
N LYS A 574 11.39 35.29 -7.73
CA LYS A 574 9.93 35.17 -7.72
C LYS A 574 9.49 33.81 -8.26
N THR A 575 10.08 33.37 -9.37
CA THR A 575 9.80 32.06 -9.97
C THR A 575 10.13 30.92 -9.00
N LEU A 576 11.29 30.97 -8.33
CA LEU A 576 11.66 29.94 -7.34
C LEU A 576 10.74 29.98 -6.10
N ASN A 577 10.43 31.17 -5.60
CA ASN A 577 9.57 31.34 -4.42
C ASN A 577 8.15 30.82 -4.61
N ASN A 578 7.64 30.86 -5.84
CA ASN A 578 6.29 30.37 -6.16
C ASN A 578 6.33 28.93 -6.65
N GLY A 579 7.28 28.59 -7.52
CA GLY A 579 7.31 27.32 -8.23
C GLY A 579 7.79 26.15 -7.36
N LEU A 580 8.73 26.35 -6.42
CA LEU A 580 9.17 25.27 -5.54
C LEU A 580 8.06 24.84 -4.55
N PRO A 581 7.35 25.75 -3.86
CA PRO A 581 6.20 25.36 -3.04
C PRO A 581 5.06 24.73 -3.83
N ASP A 582 4.75 25.23 -5.04
CA ASP A 582 3.76 24.63 -5.93
C ASP A 582 4.15 23.18 -6.29
N LEU A 583 5.40 22.96 -6.70
CA LEU A 583 5.92 21.63 -6.99
C LEU A 583 5.84 20.72 -5.75
N ASP A 584 6.28 21.17 -4.57
CA ASP A 584 6.19 20.35 -3.35
C ASP A 584 4.73 20.05 -2.98
N HIS A 585 3.80 20.98 -3.18
CA HIS A 585 2.37 20.74 -2.97
C HIS A 585 1.83 19.65 -3.91
N ARG A 586 2.13 19.74 -5.22
CA ARG A 586 1.71 18.73 -6.20
C ARG A 586 2.32 17.36 -5.90
N LEU A 587 3.59 17.31 -5.50
CA LEU A 587 4.26 16.08 -5.08
C LEU A 587 3.64 15.51 -3.81
N ASN A 588 3.35 16.34 -2.80
CA ASN A 588 2.68 15.91 -1.58
C ASN A 588 1.27 15.35 -1.85
N ASN A 589 0.51 15.93 -2.78
CA ASN A 589 -0.79 15.40 -3.17
C ASN A 589 -0.65 13.99 -3.75
N ILE A 590 0.38 13.71 -4.55
CA ILE A 590 0.65 12.36 -5.06
C ILE A 590 1.05 11.40 -3.92
N LEU A 591 1.95 11.84 -3.04
CA LEU A 591 2.52 11.01 -1.98
C LEU A 591 1.51 10.69 -0.86
N PHE A 592 0.56 11.59 -0.60
CA PHE A 592 -0.37 11.52 0.53
C PHE A 592 -1.85 11.48 0.14
N ALA A 593 -2.17 11.34 -1.15
CA ALA A 593 -3.55 11.13 -1.60
C ALA A 593 -4.23 9.99 -0.82
N GLY A 594 -5.35 10.31 -0.16
CA GLY A 594 -6.15 9.35 0.62
C GLY A 594 -5.78 9.20 2.10
N ARG A 595 -4.88 10.03 2.66
CA ARG A 595 -4.71 10.16 4.12
C ARG A 595 -5.41 11.42 4.61
N ASP A 596 -6.36 11.28 5.54
CA ASP A 596 -6.91 12.42 6.28
C ASP A 596 -5.75 13.21 6.90
N HIS A 597 -5.56 14.44 6.44
CA HIS A 597 -4.48 15.31 6.88
C HIS A 597 -4.69 15.69 8.35
N ARG A 598 -3.81 15.18 9.24
CA ARG A 598 -3.37 16.00 10.37
C ARG A 598 -2.25 16.91 9.86
N PRO A 599 -2.35 18.24 10.04
CA PRO A 599 -1.32 19.15 9.60
C PRO A 599 0.01 18.83 10.29
N ARG A 600 1.10 18.84 9.51
CA ARG A 600 2.45 18.90 10.06
C ARG A 600 2.59 20.26 10.74
N PHE A 601 2.72 20.28 12.06
CA PHE A 601 3.21 21.48 12.74
C PHE A 601 4.68 21.67 12.36
N GLU A 602 4.98 22.83 11.78
CA GLU A 602 6.33 23.31 11.45
C GLU A 602 7.24 23.41 12.67
#